data_AF-A0A2V7NAK1-F1
#
_entry.id   AF-A0A2V7NAK1-F1
#
_cell.length_a   1.000
_cell.length_b   1.000
_cell.length_c   1.000
_cell.angle_alpha   90.00
_cell.angle_beta   90.00
_cell.angle_gamma   90.00
#
_symmetry.space_group_name_H-M   'P 1'
#
loop_
_entity.id
_entity.type
_entity.pdbx_description
1 polymer ?
#
loop_
_entity_poly.entity_id
_entity_poly.type
_entity_poly.pdbx_seq_one_letter_code
_entity_poly.pdbx_strand_id
1 'polypeptide(L)'
;MTRRSTLTATLIVALACGEDRPPLAPVAELSGPSDPMLLAAGNIASCGTDRDELTARLLDTLSGTVLTLGDNAYPNGTLGDYQNCYDPTWGRHKARTYATLGNRDYNPGAADGAFDYFGNHAGPRGKGYYSFDLGAWHILVLNSNGAYVPYGAGSEQDAWLQADLAANTQKCLLAAWHHPRFFSSRDSGWTSAGPLKTLWSRLYAAGADLVLNAQQHLYERFTPMTP
;
A
#
# COMPACT_ATOMS: atom_id res chain seq x y z
N MET A 1 -34.92 -8.15 -3.73
CA MET A 1 -33.58 -8.58 -3.28
C MET A 1 -32.55 -8.12 -4.29
N THR A 2 -31.95 -6.96 -4.06
CA THR A 2 -30.91 -6.38 -4.93
C THR A 2 -29.56 -6.98 -4.54
N ARG A 3 -29.10 -8.00 -5.27
CA ARG A 3 -27.72 -8.49 -5.17
C ARG A 3 -26.81 -7.41 -5.76
N ARG A 4 -26.08 -6.69 -4.91
CA ARG A 4 -24.94 -5.87 -5.34
C ARG A 4 -23.76 -6.81 -5.57
N SER A 5 -23.42 -7.00 -6.84
CA SER A 5 -22.20 -7.69 -7.27
C SER A 5 -21.03 -6.71 -7.12
N THR A 6 -20.02 -7.05 -6.32
CA THR A 6 -18.79 -6.26 -6.25
C THR A 6 -17.78 -6.85 -7.23
N LEU A 7 -17.27 -6.02 -8.15
CA LEU A 7 -16.20 -6.38 -9.07
C LEU A 7 -14.88 -6.48 -8.30
N THR A 8 -14.18 -7.60 -8.43
CA THR A 8 -12.78 -7.73 -8.01
C THR A 8 -11.90 -7.13 -9.10
N ALA A 9 -11.27 -6.00 -8.82
CA ALA A 9 -10.23 -5.44 -9.68
C ALA A 9 -8.87 -5.95 -9.20
N THR A 10 -8.27 -6.87 -9.94
CA THR A 10 -6.86 -7.22 -9.77
C THR A 10 -6.04 -6.28 -10.64
N LEU A 11 -5.30 -5.37 -10.02
CA LEU A 11 -4.33 -4.55 -10.74
C LEU A 11 -3.00 -5.30 -10.77
N ILE A 12 -2.68 -5.90 -11.92
CA ILE A 12 -1.31 -6.31 -12.24
C ILE A 12 -0.65 -5.06 -12.81
N VAL A 13 0.13 -4.33 -12.01
CA VAL A 13 0.98 -3.27 -12.55
C VAL A 13 2.26 -3.93 -13.07
N ALA A 14 2.34 -4.12 -14.38
CA ALA A 14 3.64 -4.30 -15.03
C ALA A 14 4.30 -2.92 -15.08
N LEU A 15 5.19 -2.67 -14.13
CA LEU A 15 5.80 -1.36 -13.87
C LEU A 15 6.96 -1.10 -14.85
N ALA A 16 6.64 -0.79 -16.11
CA ALA A 16 7.62 -0.29 -17.07
C ALA A 16 7.77 1.23 -16.95
N CYS A 17 8.91 1.70 -16.47
CA CYS A 17 9.29 3.12 -16.52
C CYS A 17 10.21 3.40 -17.70
N GLY A 18 9.86 4.39 -18.52
CA GLY A 18 10.72 4.88 -19.58
C GLY A 18 10.19 6.17 -20.20
N GLU A 19 11.11 7.12 -20.38
CA GLU A 19 10.93 8.49 -20.88
C GLU A 19 10.22 8.57 -22.24
N ASP A 20 9.42 9.63 -22.43
CA ASP A 20 8.75 10.10 -23.66
C ASP A 20 8.02 9.06 -24.53
N ARG A 21 6.67 9.14 -24.59
CA ARG A 21 5.92 8.46 -25.66
C ARG A 21 4.81 9.32 -26.31
N PRO A 22 4.86 9.52 -27.65
CA PRO A 22 3.66 9.63 -28.46
C PRO A 22 2.88 8.30 -28.47
N PRO A 23 1.59 8.29 -28.86
CA PRO A 23 0.76 7.10 -28.76
C PRO A 23 1.11 6.10 -29.85
N LEU A 24 1.62 4.92 -29.48
CA LEU A 24 1.64 3.75 -30.35
C LEU A 24 1.02 2.54 -29.64
N ALA A 25 0.23 1.81 -30.42
CA ALA A 25 -0.64 0.71 -30.04
C ALA A 25 0.04 -0.38 -29.19
N PRO A 26 -0.71 -1.10 -28.32
CA PRO A 26 -0.11 -2.06 -27.42
C PRO A 26 0.14 -3.39 -28.13
N VAL A 27 1.38 -3.63 -28.53
CA VAL A 27 1.97 -4.96 -28.41
C VAL A 27 3.28 -4.77 -27.66
N ALA A 28 3.21 -4.82 -26.33
CA ALA A 28 4.40 -4.77 -25.49
C ALA A 28 4.96 -6.20 -25.41
N GLU A 29 5.98 -6.49 -26.21
CA GLU A 29 6.82 -7.67 -25.99
C GLU A 29 7.75 -7.41 -24.80
N LEU A 30 7.56 -8.18 -23.73
CA LEU A 30 8.43 -8.16 -22.53
C LEU A 30 9.79 -8.77 -22.89
N SER A 31 10.78 -7.93 -23.20
CA SER A 31 12.15 -8.37 -23.47
C SER A 31 13.17 -7.52 -22.69
N GLY A 32 13.46 -8.00 -21.48
CA GLY A 32 14.50 -7.56 -20.54
C GLY A 32 14.58 -8.58 -19.38
N PRO A 33 15.62 -8.59 -18.52
CA PRO A 33 15.55 -9.35 -17.27
C PRO A 33 14.23 -8.97 -16.59
N SER A 34 13.34 -9.94 -16.37
CA SER A 34 11.91 -9.71 -16.13
C SER A 34 11.70 -8.53 -15.17
N ASP A 35 11.02 -7.48 -15.64
CA ASP A 35 10.70 -6.30 -14.81
C ASP A 35 10.12 -6.79 -13.47
N PRO A 36 10.58 -6.22 -12.34
CA PRO A 36 10.12 -6.70 -11.06
C PRO A 36 8.61 -6.46 -10.93
N MET A 37 7.89 -7.50 -10.52
CA MET A 37 6.45 -7.42 -10.30
C MET A 37 6.17 -7.02 -8.85
N LEU A 38 5.37 -5.97 -8.66
CA LEU A 38 4.81 -5.59 -7.37
C LEU A 38 3.31 -5.89 -7.37
N LEU A 39 2.86 -6.70 -6.42
CA LEU A 39 1.47 -7.13 -6.26
C LEU A 39 0.91 -6.46 -4.99
N ALA A 40 -0.09 -5.60 -5.14
CA ALA A 40 -0.59 -4.80 -4.02
C ALA A 40 -2.06 -5.06 -3.70
N ALA A 41 -2.38 -5.12 -2.39
CA ALA A 41 -3.74 -5.27 -1.89
C ALA A 41 -3.86 -4.71 -0.47
N GLY A 42 -5.02 -4.19 -0.08
CA GLY A 42 -5.32 -3.76 1.29
C GLY A 42 -6.74 -4.14 1.67
N ASN A 43 -7.10 -3.96 2.94
CA ASN A 43 -8.37 -4.42 3.50
C ASN A 43 -8.54 -5.94 3.32
N ILE A 44 -7.60 -6.70 3.87
CA ILE A 44 -7.44 -8.14 3.65
C ILE A 44 -7.44 -8.93 4.97
N ALA A 45 -7.49 -10.25 4.85
CA ALA A 45 -7.50 -11.26 5.90
C ALA A 45 -8.56 -11.02 6.99
N SER A 46 -9.82 -11.14 6.60
CA SER A 46 -10.96 -11.04 7.51
C SER A 46 -11.33 -12.37 8.14
N CYS A 47 -11.31 -12.45 9.47
CA CYS A 47 -11.81 -13.64 10.18
C CYS A 47 -13.30 -13.95 9.93
N GLY A 48 -14.07 -12.95 9.47
CA GLY A 48 -15.53 -13.05 9.36
C GLY A 48 -16.05 -13.39 7.96
N THR A 49 -15.17 -13.48 6.96
CA THR A 49 -15.53 -13.71 5.55
C THR A 49 -14.46 -14.54 4.86
N ASP A 50 -14.80 -15.16 3.73
CA ASP A 50 -13.92 -16.06 2.97
C ASP A 50 -13.58 -15.54 1.55
N ARG A 51 -13.75 -14.22 1.32
CA ARG A 51 -13.68 -13.62 -0.01
C ARG A 51 -12.29 -13.15 -0.37
N ASP A 52 -11.56 -12.58 0.58
CA ASP A 52 -10.22 -12.05 0.44
C ASP A 52 -9.15 -13.16 0.33
N GLU A 53 -9.51 -14.39 0.69
CA GLU A 53 -8.76 -15.62 0.44
C GLU A 53 -8.69 -15.96 -1.05
N LEU A 54 -9.70 -15.56 -1.84
CA LEU A 54 -9.63 -15.68 -3.29
C LEU A 54 -8.49 -14.81 -3.84
N THR A 55 -8.30 -13.62 -3.28
CA THR A 55 -7.19 -12.74 -3.64
C THR A 55 -5.85 -13.35 -3.22
N ALA A 56 -5.75 -13.90 -2.01
CA ALA A 56 -4.56 -14.62 -1.56
C ALA A 56 -4.21 -15.81 -2.48
N ARG A 57 -5.21 -16.50 -3.05
CA ARG A 57 -5.00 -17.60 -4.01
C ARG A 57 -4.40 -17.14 -5.35
N LEU A 58 -4.68 -15.91 -5.80
CA LEU A 58 -4.03 -15.37 -6.99
C LEU A 58 -2.51 -15.29 -6.80
N LEU A 59 -2.06 -15.01 -5.58
CA LEU A 59 -0.65 -14.91 -5.24
C LEU A 59 0.09 -16.26 -5.31
N ASP A 60 -0.63 -17.39 -5.36
CA ASP A 60 -0.04 -18.74 -5.46
C ASP A 60 0.58 -19.00 -6.84
N THR A 61 0.10 -18.29 -7.88
CA THR A 61 0.59 -18.43 -9.26
C THR A 61 1.36 -17.20 -9.73
N LEU A 62 1.29 -16.08 -8.99
CA LEU A 62 1.96 -14.84 -9.31
C LEU A 62 3.26 -14.68 -8.50
N SER A 63 4.38 -14.72 -9.21
CA SER A 63 5.69 -14.35 -8.66
C SER A 63 5.81 -12.83 -8.47
N GLY A 64 6.74 -12.39 -7.62
CA GLY A 64 7.02 -10.97 -7.39
C GLY A 64 6.97 -10.58 -5.91
N THR A 65 7.13 -9.30 -5.64
CA THR A 65 7.04 -8.71 -4.29
C THR A 65 5.58 -8.40 -3.97
N VAL A 66 5.13 -8.71 -2.75
CA VAL A 66 3.79 -8.34 -2.27
C VAL A 66 3.92 -7.08 -1.43
N LEU A 67 3.02 -6.12 -1.63
CA LEU A 67 2.89 -4.92 -0.80
C LEU A 67 1.47 -4.85 -0.26
N THR A 68 1.28 -5.05 1.04
CA THR A 68 -0.03 -4.77 1.62
C THR A 68 -0.23 -3.27 1.78
N LEU A 69 -1.46 -2.79 1.65
CA LEU A 69 -1.83 -1.37 1.71
C LEU A 69 -2.54 -1.00 3.02
N GLY A 70 -2.37 -1.80 4.08
CA GLY A 70 -2.96 -1.60 5.40
C GLY A 70 -4.31 -2.29 5.60
N ASP A 71 -4.74 -2.31 6.87
CA ASP A 71 -5.85 -3.12 7.36
C ASP A 71 -5.61 -4.58 7.00
N ASN A 72 -4.52 -5.12 7.56
CA ASN A 72 -3.97 -6.38 7.12
C ASN A 72 -4.61 -7.59 7.81
N ALA A 73 -5.25 -7.42 8.96
CA ALA A 73 -5.97 -8.51 9.63
C ALA A 73 -7.16 -7.95 10.41
N TYR A 74 -8.37 -8.36 10.04
CA TYR A 74 -9.59 -8.01 10.77
C TYR A 74 -9.89 -9.06 11.83
N PRO A 75 -10.63 -8.72 12.91
CA PRO A 75 -11.31 -7.44 13.15
C PRO A 75 -10.41 -6.29 13.59
N ASN A 76 -9.31 -6.56 14.29
CA ASN A 76 -8.65 -5.54 15.10
C ASN A 76 -7.12 -5.53 14.99
N GLY A 77 -6.50 -6.23 14.04
CA GLY A 77 -5.04 -6.24 13.91
C GLY A 77 -4.28 -6.73 15.15
N THR A 78 -4.94 -7.49 16.04
CA THR A 78 -4.24 -8.12 17.16
C THR A 78 -3.30 -9.22 16.64
N LEU A 79 -2.30 -9.61 17.43
CA LEU A 79 -1.48 -10.78 17.05
C LEU A 79 -2.34 -12.03 16.82
N GLY A 80 -3.42 -12.20 17.59
CA GLY A 80 -4.40 -13.26 17.38
C GLY A 80 -5.10 -13.17 16.02
N ASP A 81 -5.47 -11.98 15.56
CA ASP A 81 -6.07 -11.79 14.23
C ASP A 81 -5.07 -12.14 13.12
N TYR A 82 -3.81 -11.72 13.28
CA TYR A 82 -2.74 -12.10 12.35
C TYR A 82 -2.51 -13.62 12.31
N GLN A 83 -2.44 -14.28 13.45
CA GLN A 83 -2.21 -15.73 13.54
C GLN A 83 -3.41 -16.54 13.03
N ASN A 84 -4.63 -16.10 13.28
CA ASN A 84 -5.82 -16.90 12.99
C ASN A 84 -6.45 -16.58 11.63
N CYS A 85 -6.14 -15.42 11.02
CA CYS A 85 -6.87 -14.93 9.84
C CYS A 85 -5.93 -14.53 8.70
N TYR A 86 -4.82 -13.84 8.99
CA TYR A 86 -3.80 -13.58 7.95
C TYR A 86 -2.95 -14.81 7.66
N ASP A 87 -2.41 -15.46 8.70
CA ASP A 87 -1.44 -16.54 8.55
C ASP A 87 -1.96 -17.73 7.72
N PRO A 88 -3.20 -18.23 7.94
CA PRO A 88 -3.72 -19.36 7.16
C PRO A 88 -3.96 -19.03 5.68
N THR A 89 -3.97 -17.74 5.32
CA THR A 89 -4.39 -17.25 4.02
C THR A 89 -3.23 -16.56 3.32
N TRP A 90 -2.95 -15.31 3.66
CA TRP A 90 -1.85 -14.52 3.10
C TRP A 90 -0.48 -14.92 3.66
N GLY A 91 -0.42 -15.55 4.84
CA GLY A 91 0.82 -15.88 5.56
C GLY A 91 1.83 -16.71 4.77
N ARG A 92 1.37 -17.59 3.88
CA ARG A 92 2.26 -18.36 2.98
C ARG A 92 3.07 -17.48 2.01
N HIS A 93 2.66 -16.23 1.81
CA HIS A 93 3.37 -15.22 1.01
C HIS A 93 4.19 -14.25 1.86
N LYS A 94 4.14 -14.34 3.19
CA LYS A 94 4.76 -13.38 4.13
C LYS A 94 6.24 -13.10 3.85
N ALA A 95 7.00 -14.12 3.45
CA ALA A 95 8.43 -13.99 3.18
C ALA A 95 8.77 -12.98 2.07
N ARG A 96 7.81 -12.70 1.16
CA ARG A 96 7.94 -11.71 0.08
C ARG A 96 6.98 -10.52 0.25
N THR A 97 6.38 -10.37 1.44
CA THR A 97 5.42 -9.30 1.74
C THR A 97 6.08 -8.18 2.52
N TYR A 98 5.98 -6.96 1.99
CA TYR A 98 6.16 -5.70 2.69
C TYR A 98 4.81 -5.18 3.15
N ALA A 99 4.71 -4.74 4.41
CA ALA A 99 3.46 -4.34 5.03
C ALA A 99 3.36 -2.83 5.20
N THR A 100 2.28 -2.25 4.67
CA THR A 100 1.76 -0.94 5.08
C THR A 100 0.78 -1.15 6.23
N LEU A 101 0.69 -0.21 7.18
CA LEU A 101 -0.25 -0.29 8.29
C LEU A 101 -1.47 0.63 8.07
N GLY A 102 -2.67 0.09 8.30
CA GLY A 102 -3.95 0.79 8.29
C GLY A 102 -4.51 1.02 9.70
N ASN A 103 -5.67 1.66 9.81
CA ASN A 103 -6.25 2.00 11.10
C ASN A 103 -6.69 0.76 11.89
N ARG A 104 -7.10 -0.32 11.22
CA ARG A 104 -7.48 -1.57 11.91
C ARG A 104 -6.30 -2.23 12.59
N ASP A 105 -5.10 -2.06 12.03
CA ASP A 105 -3.85 -2.52 12.64
C ASP A 105 -3.56 -1.80 13.97
N TYR A 106 -4.13 -0.62 14.17
CA TYR A 106 -4.01 0.18 15.40
C TYR A 106 -5.23 0.11 16.33
N ASN A 107 -6.29 -0.65 16.02
CA ASN A 107 -7.45 -0.81 16.91
C ASN A 107 -7.07 -1.22 18.36
N PRO A 108 -6.02 -2.01 18.63
CA PRO A 108 -5.64 -2.37 20.00
C PRO A 108 -5.02 -1.20 20.79
N GLY A 109 -4.87 -0.02 20.18
CA GLY A 109 -4.21 1.18 20.74
C GLY A 109 -2.75 1.33 20.32
N ALA A 110 -2.16 0.28 19.76
CA ALA A 110 -0.86 0.27 19.09
C ALA A 110 -0.85 -0.86 18.05
N ALA A 111 0.05 -0.78 17.07
CA ALA A 111 0.20 -1.81 16.04
C ALA A 111 1.16 -2.95 16.43
N ASP A 112 1.25 -3.29 17.72
CA ASP A 112 2.18 -4.32 18.19
C ASP A 112 1.95 -5.68 17.54
N GLY A 113 0.69 -6.07 17.29
CA GLY A 113 0.37 -7.31 16.58
C GLY A 113 0.95 -7.36 15.17
N ALA A 114 0.91 -6.23 14.45
CA ALA A 114 1.49 -6.11 13.12
C ALA A 114 3.03 -6.16 13.16
N PHE A 115 3.65 -5.48 14.14
CA PHE A 115 5.11 -5.52 14.31
C PHE A 115 5.61 -6.89 14.77
N ASP A 116 4.91 -7.57 15.67
CA ASP A 116 5.20 -8.93 16.11
C ASP A 116 5.09 -9.91 14.95
N TYR A 117 4.07 -9.74 14.10
CA TYR A 117 3.84 -10.63 12.98
C TYR A 117 4.82 -10.36 11.82
N PHE A 118 4.86 -9.16 11.26
CA PHE A 118 5.67 -8.85 10.07
C PHE A 118 7.15 -8.54 10.37
N GLY A 119 7.51 -8.21 11.61
CA GLY A 119 8.87 -7.80 11.96
C GLY A 119 9.35 -6.62 11.12
N ASN A 120 10.56 -6.73 10.56
CA ASN A 120 11.18 -5.67 9.76
C ASN A 120 10.39 -5.31 8.50
N HIS A 121 9.50 -6.18 8.01
CA HIS A 121 8.67 -5.89 6.85
C HIS A 121 7.52 -4.91 7.14
N ALA A 122 7.31 -4.50 8.40
CA ALA A 122 6.44 -3.38 8.76
C ALA A 122 7.24 -2.10 9.11
N GLY A 123 8.54 -2.09 8.83
CA GLY A 123 9.46 -1.01 9.22
C GLY A 123 9.79 -1.03 10.71
N PRO A 124 10.51 0.00 11.20
CA PRO A 124 10.86 0.08 12.61
C PRO A 124 9.62 0.09 13.52
N ARG A 125 9.66 -0.68 14.61
CA ARG A 125 8.58 -0.71 15.59
C ARG A 125 8.26 0.70 16.09
N GLY A 126 6.98 1.02 16.13
CA GLY A 126 6.45 2.33 16.53
C GLY A 126 6.46 3.38 15.43
N LYS A 127 7.10 3.12 14.28
CA LYS A 127 7.12 4.03 13.13
C LYS A 127 6.16 3.60 12.03
N GLY A 128 6.28 2.36 11.55
CA GLY A 128 5.41 1.85 10.48
C GLY A 128 5.63 2.52 9.13
N TYR A 129 6.76 3.21 8.94
CA TYR A 129 7.18 3.80 7.67
C TYR A 129 8.64 3.46 7.38
N TYR A 130 8.96 3.22 6.12
CA TYR A 130 10.26 2.76 5.62
C TYR A 130 10.29 2.86 4.08
N SER A 131 11.45 2.59 3.49
CA SER A 131 11.62 2.54 2.04
C SER A 131 12.41 1.30 1.62
N PHE A 132 12.26 0.87 0.37
CA PHE A 132 13.07 -0.17 -0.24
C PHE A 132 13.11 -0.02 -1.76
N ASP A 133 14.16 -0.56 -2.38
CA ASP A 133 14.30 -0.55 -3.83
C ASP A 133 13.85 -1.88 -4.44
N LEU A 134 13.20 -1.79 -5.60
CA LEU A 134 12.74 -2.93 -6.38
C LEU A 134 13.03 -2.69 -7.87
N GLY A 135 14.18 -3.19 -8.34
CA GLY A 135 14.68 -2.86 -9.66
C GLY A 135 14.96 -1.36 -9.79
N ALA A 136 14.32 -0.70 -10.75
CA ALA A 136 14.47 0.74 -10.97
C ALA A 136 13.48 1.61 -10.15
N TRP A 137 12.72 0.98 -9.24
CA TRP A 137 11.74 1.65 -8.40
C TRP A 137 12.27 1.86 -6.99
N HIS A 138 12.11 3.07 -6.50
CA HIS A 138 12.14 3.37 -5.08
C HIS A 138 10.71 3.33 -4.53
N ILE A 139 10.47 2.48 -3.53
CA ILE A 139 9.16 2.27 -2.91
C ILE A 139 9.17 2.85 -1.50
N LEU A 140 8.34 3.85 -1.28
CA LEU A 140 8.05 4.44 0.01
C LEU A 140 6.82 3.77 0.63
N VAL A 141 6.94 3.28 1.85
CA VAL A 141 5.81 2.86 2.68
C VAL A 141 5.65 3.87 3.81
N LEU A 142 4.52 4.59 3.81
CA LEU A 142 4.23 5.67 4.75
C LEU A 142 3.11 5.28 5.72
N ASN A 143 3.18 5.83 6.93
CA ASN A 143 2.18 5.63 7.97
C ASN A 143 1.23 6.82 8.02
N SER A 144 -0.06 6.58 7.76
CA SER A 144 -1.12 7.59 7.75
C SER A 144 -2.00 7.58 9.01
N ASN A 145 -1.59 6.86 10.06
CA ASN A 145 -2.34 6.71 11.32
C ASN A 145 -1.98 7.82 12.31
N GLY A 146 -2.39 9.05 12.00
CA GLY A 146 -1.91 10.29 12.64
C GLY A 146 -2.19 10.42 14.14
N ALA A 147 -3.14 9.67 14.68
CA ALA A 147 -3.39 9.59 16.12
C ALA A 147 -2.25 8.89 16.89
N TYR A 148 -1.45 8.07 16.20
CA TYR A 148 -0.37 7.27 16.78
C TYR A 148 1.00 7.70 16.24
N VAL A 149 1.09 7.99 14.94
CA VAL A 149 2.33 8.40 14.27
C VAL A 149 2.06 9.68 13.48
N PRO A 150 2.50 10.86 13.97
CA PRO A 150 2.36 12.11 13.25
C PRO A 150 3.05 12.06 11.87
N TYR A 151 2.38 12.58 10.85
CA TYR A 151 2.86 12.60 9.46
C TYR A 151 2.63 13.96 8.75
N GLY A 152 2.21 14.98 9.50
CA GLY A 152 2.09 16.34 9.01
C GLY A 152 3.45 17.04 8.89
N ALA A 153 3.43 18.26 8.36
CA ALA A 153 4.64 19.06 8.18
C ALA A 153 5.43 19.21 9.50
N GLY A 154 6.74 18.94 9.45
CA GLY A 154 7.62 19.02 10.61
C GLY A 154 7.56 17.82 11.57
N SER A 155 6.73 16.81 11.30
CA SER A 155 6.79 15.53 12.02
C SER A 155 8.09 14.77 11.72
N GLU A 156 8.42 13.80 12.56
CA GLU A 156 9.57 12.91 12.32
C GLU A 156 9.45 12.19 10.97
N GLN A 157 8.24 11.74 10.62
CA GLN A 157 8.00 11.07 9.33
C GLN A 157 8.14 12.03 8.15
N ASP A 158 7.68 13.29 8.24
CA ASP A 158 7.87 14.29 7.17
C ASP A 158 9.35 14.65 6.98
N ALA A 159 10.11 14.77 8.08
CA ALA A 159 11.56 15.02 8.01
C ALA A 159 12.30 13.83 7.39
N TRP A 160 11.95 12.60 7.81
CA TRP A 160 12.50 11.38 7.24
C TRP A 160 12.18 11.26 5.73
N LEU A 161 10.92 11.49 5.34
CA LEU A 161 10.49 11.42 3.94
C LEU A 161 11.29 12.39 3.06
N GLN A 162 11.51 13.62 3.51
CA GLN A 162 12.31 14.59 2.76
C GLN A 162 13.77 14.14 2.60
N ALA A 163 14.37 13.56 3.64
CA ALA A 163 15.73 13.05 3.58
C ALA A 163 15.86 11.84 2.64
N ASP A 164 14.90 10.92 2.72
CA ASP A 164 14.84 9.73 1.89
C ASP A 164 14.63 10.08 0.40
N LEU A 165 13.69 10.98 0.09
CA LEU A 165 13.50 11.51 -1.26
C LEU A 165 14.74 12.21 -1.82
N ALA A 166 15.49 12.95 -0.98
CA ALA A 166 16.72 13.61 -1.40
C ALA A 166 17.88 12.64 -1.65
N ALA A 167 17.87 11.47 -1.00
CA ALA A 167 18.86 10.43 -1.18
C ALA A 167 18.52 9.44 -2.31
N ASN A 168 17.27 9.43 -2.78
CA ASN A 168 16.81 8.52 -3.82
C ASN A 168 17.52 8.78 -5.17
N THR A 169 18.12 7.71 -5.72
CA THR A 169 18.74 7.73 -7.05
C THR A 169 18.01 6.85 -8.07
N GLN A 170 16.90 6.22 -7.69
CA GLN A 170 16.11 5.38 -8.58
C GLN A 170 15.34 6.23 -9.59
N LYS A 171 15.06 5.63 -10.75
CA LYS A 171 14.37 6.31 -11.85
C LYS A 171 12.89 6.54 -11.56
N CYS A 172 12.28 5.63 -10.82
CA CYS A 172 10.86 5.65 -10.55
C CYS A 172 10.59 5.73 -9.06
N LEU A 173 9.49 6.38 -8.71
CA LEU A 173 9.09 6.58 -7.33
C LEU A 173 7.63 6.17 -7.12
N LEU A 174 7.43 5.17 -6.26
CA LEU A 174 6.12 4.73 -5.79
C LEU A 174 5.99 5.05 -4.31
N ALA A 175 4.82 5.55 -3.89
CA ALA A 175 4.49 5.68 -2.49
C ALA A 175 3.20 4.92 -2.15
N ALA A 176 3.19 4.25 -1.01
CA ALA A 176 2.06 3.49 -0.50
C ALA A 176 1.75 3.88 0.94
N TRP A 177 0.47 4.10 1.22
CA TRP A 177 -0.05 4.25 2.59
C TRP A 177 -1.55 3.96 2.60
N HIS A 178 -2.13 3.78 3.79
CA HIS A 178 -3.51 3.33 3.89
C HIS A 178 -4.58 4.36 3.48
N HIS A 179 -4.61 5.54 4.12
CA HIS A 179 -5.72 6.50 3.98
C HIS A 179 -5.61 7.38 2.70
N PRO A 180 -6.55 7.30 1.74
CA PRO A 180 -6.47 8.06 0.51
C PRO A 180 -6.78 9.55 0.70
N ARG A 181 -6.11 10.41 -0.06
CA ARG A 181 -6.48 11.83 -0.16
C ARG A 181 -7.62 12.05 -1.14
N PHE A 182 -7.62 11.30 -2.24
CA PHE A 182 -8.59 11.38 -3.33
C PHE A 182 -9.39 10.07 -3.36
N PHE A 183 -10.71 10.18 -3.32
CA PHE A 183 -11.64 9.06 -3.40
C PHE A 183 -13.03 9.59 -3.79
N SER A 184 -13.84 8.77 -4.45
CA SER A 184 -15.19 9.14 -4.90
C SER A 184 -16.31 8.72 -3.94
N SER A 185 -15.99 7.85 -2.97
CA SER A 185 -16.95 7.36 -1.97
C SER A 185 -17.66 8.51 -1.25
N ARG A 186 -18.96 8.35 -1.05
CA ARG A 186 -19.84 9.27 -0.30
C ARG A 186 -20.34 8.66 1.00
N ASP A 187 -19.74 7.55 1.40
CA ASP A 187 -20.10 6.89 2.66
C ASP A 187 -19.87 7.87 3.82
N SER A 188 -20.85 7.95 4.72
CA SER A 188 -20.81 8.89 5.84
C SER A 188 -19.60 8.64 6.74
N GLY A 189 -18.86 9.70 7.09
CA GLY A 189 -17.70 9.63 7.99
C GLY A 189 -16.36 9.47 7.28
N TRP A 190 -16.35 9.16 5.99
CA TRP A 190 -15.14 9.12 5.18
C TRP A 190 -14.73 10.53 4.76
N THR A 191 -13.64 11.02 5.34
CA THR A 191 -13.07 12.33 5.03
C THR A 191 -11.56 12.22 4.83
N SER A 192 -11.03 13.08 3.97
CA SER A 192 -9.60 13.20 3.73
C SER A 192 -8.95 14.02 4.86
N ALA A 193 -7.99 13.44 5.57
CA ALA A 193 -7.28 14.15 6.62
C ALA A 193 -6.38 15.26 6.05
N GLY A 194 -6.40 16.44 6.68
CA GLY A 194 -5.61 17.60 6.25
C GLY A 194 -4.11 17.31 6.02
N PRO A 195 -3.42 16.61 6.95
CA PRO A 195 -2.00 16.28 6.80
C PRO A 195 -1.65 15.40 5.59
N LEU A 196 -2.60 14.70 4.98
CA LEU A 196 -2.35 13.97 3.72
C LEU A 196 -1.90 14.90 2.60
N LYS A 197 -2.31 16.18 2.63
CA LYS A 197 -1.84 17.19 1.69
C LYS A 197 -0.32 17.38 1.78
N THR A 198 0.26 17.27 2.97
CA THR A 198 1.72 17.38 3.16
C THR A 198 2.43 16.26 2.40
N LEU A 199 2.07 15.00 2.64
CA LEU A 199 2.67 13.85 1.95
C LEU A 199 2.55 13.99 0.42
N TRP A 200 1.35 14.33 -0.06
CA TRP A 200 1.13 14.57 -1.50
C TRP A 200 2.00 15.70 -2.05
N SER A 201 2.17 16.79 -1.31
CA SER A 201 3.00 17.91 -1.75
C SER A 201 4.48 17.55 -1.81
N ARG A 202 4.99 16.74 -0.87
CA ARG A 202 6.36 16.21 -0.91
C ARG A 202 6.59 15.31 -2.11
N LEU A 203 5.68 14.36 -2.32
CA LEU A 203 5.76 13.38 -3.40
C LEU A 203 5.61 14.03 -4.78
N TYR A 204 4.67 14.98 -4.91
CA TYR A 204 4.48 15.73 -6.14
C TYR A 204 5.72 16.56 -6.51
N ALA A 205 6.33 17.25 -5.53
CA ALA A 205 7.57 18.00 -5.76
C ALA A 205 8.75 17.10 -6.13
N ALA A 206 8.77 15.86 -5.63
CA ALA A 206 9.77 14.85 -5.96
C ALA A 206 9.47 14.07 -7.26
N GLY A 207 8.36 14.36 -7.95
CA GLY A 207 8.01 13.70 -9.20
C GLY A 207 7.55 12.24 -9.04
N ALA A 208 6.84 11.90 -7.95
CA ALA A 208 6.33 10.55 -7.75
C ALA A 208 5.42 10.08 -8.90
N ASP A 209 5.67 8.88 -9.41
CA ASP A 209 4.96 8.29 -10.56
C ASP A 209 3.62 7.66 -10.15
N LEU A 210 3.59 7.03 -8.96
CA LEU A 210 2.44 6.26 -8.51
C LEU A 210 2.24 6.38 -7.00
N VAL A 211 0.99 6.61 -6.61
CA VAL A 211 0.54 6.54 -5.22
C VAL A 211 -0.51 5.44 -5.10
N LEU A 212 -0.30 4.51 -4.17
CA LEU A 212 -1.23 3.43 -3.87
C LEU A 212 -1.84 3.61 -2.47
N ASN A 213 -3.17 3.60 -2.41
CA ASN A 213 -3.93 3.67 -1.16
C ASN A 213 -4.97 2.55 -1.07
N ALA A 214 -5.47 2.32 0.14
CA ALA A 214 -6.57 1.41 0.41
C ALA A 214 -7.67 2.13 1.19
N GLN A 215 -8.13 1.56 2.30
CA GLN A 215 -9.18 2.07 3.19
C GLN A 215 -10.59 2.08 2.57
N GLN A 216 -10.76 2.61 1.37
CA GLN A 216 -12.02 2.51 0.64
C GLN A 216 -12.17 1.08 0.09
N HIS A 217 -13.33 0.46 0.32
CA HIS A 217 -13.61 -0.92 -0.11
C HIS A 217 -14.10 -0.99 -1.57
N LEU A 218 -13.34 -0.35 -2.45
CA LEU A 218 -13.60 -0.24 -3.89
C LEU A 218 -12.29 0.02 -4.63
N TYR A 219 -12.32 -0.13 -5.96
CA TYR A 219 -11.20 0.22 -6.82
C TYR A 219 -11.47 1.53 -7.54
N GLU A 220 -10.50 2.45 -7.48
CA GLU A 220 -10.48 3.69 -8.23
C GLU A 220 -9.10 3.90 -8.86
N ARG A 221 -9.09 4.48 -10.06
CA ARG A 221 -7.88 4.94 -10.73
C ARG A 221 -8.14 6.32 -11.30
N PHE A 222 -7.28 7.25 -10.94
CA PHE A 222 -7.37 8.64 -11.36
C PHE A 222 -6.44 8.92 -12.54
N THR A 223 -6.73 10.00 -13.25
CA THR A 223 -5.72 10.69 -14.07
C THR A 223 -4.59 11.20 -13.16
N PRO A 224 -3.43 11.64 -13.70
CA PRO A 224 -2.42 12.32 -12.88
C PRO A 224 -3.04 13.40 -11.99
N MET A 225 -2.69 13.38 -10.70
CA MET A 225 -3.31 14.20 -9.66
C MET A 225 -2.34 15.27 -9.14
N THR A 226 -2.88 16.41 -8.71
CA THR A 226 -2.14 17.49 -8.04
C THR A 226 -2.68 17.73 -6.61
N PRO A 227 -1.85 18.11 -5.62
CA PRO A 227 -2.22 18.14 -4.18
C PRO A 227 -3.23 19.20 -3.71
#